data_AF-A0A7S2UFG1-F1
#
_entry.id   AF-A0A7S2UFG1-F1
#
_cell.length_a   1.000
_cell.length_b   1.000
_cell.length_c   1.000
_cell.angle_alpha   90.00
_cell.angle_beta   90.00
_cell.angle_gamma   90.00
#
_symmetry.space_group_name_H-M   'P 1'
#
loop_
_entity.id
_entity.type
_entity.pdbx_description
1 polymer ?
#
loop_
_entity_poly.entity_id
_entity_poly.type
_entity_poly.pdbx_seq_one_letter_code
_entity_poly.pdbx_strand_id
1 'polypeptide(L)'
;ASTTAFAMFAGRVLVGWLFSSSSSQQKKNVNVNNPRFKIILGVKLCLVGLLFFWMGHKVHVRSSEWMTSYTLLESSLKTCPRSAKSNLEFSKIFSGLYPDKLDLKRARQLLTTAREIDPDYCDVDYQLAHISIQEGKTLEFEGHLTKSLLCPFSMAGGLSLWQRYWEQVTSDPVAGPQAKQRMMKHQQVINEAVAKAQDEDDGKGKGKIIPNRGGGYSSSSSSSSSSNAEL
;
A
#
# COMPACT_ATOMS: atom_id res chain seq x y z
N ALA A 1 17.27 -12.15 -7.24
CA ALA A 1 18.61 -12.76 -7.42
C ALA A 1 19.17 -12.60 -8.85
N SER A 2 18.35 -12.41 -9.89
CA SER A 2 18.83 -12.33 -11.29
C SER A 2 19.48 -11.00 -11.70
N THR A 3 19.07 -9.88 -11.09
CA THR A 3 19.55 -8.53 -11.47
C THR A 3 21.00 -8.26 -11.09
N THR A 4 21.45 -8.73 -9.93
CA THR A 4 22.84 -8.57 -9.47
C THR A 4 23.81 -9.39 -10.31
N ALA A 5 23.45 -10.64 -10.63
CA ALA A 5 24.24 -11.48 -11.53
C ALA A 5 24.37 -10.84 -12.91
N PHE A 6 23.26 -10.36 -13.49
CA PHE A 6 23.28 -9.68 -14.79
C PHE A 6 24.19 -8.44 -14.78
N ALA A 7 24.16 -7.63 -13.73
CA ALA A 7 25.04 -6.47 -13.59
C ALA A 7 26.52 -6.86 -13.54
N MET A 8 26.88 -7.92 -12.82
CA MET A 8 28.27 -8.41 -12.76
C MET A 8 28.76 -8.95 -14.12
N PHE A 9 27.93 -9.71 -14.83
CA PHE A 9 28.28 -10.22 -16.16
C PHE A 9 28.36 -9.08 -17.20
N ALA A 10 27.38 -8.17 -17.22
CA ALA A 10 27.39 -7.02 -18.12
C ALA A 10 28.60 -6.11 -17.87
N GLY A 11 28.98 -5.89 -16.60
CA GLY A 11 30.18 -5.15 -16.24
C GLY A 11 31.46 -5.77 -16.80
N ARG A 12 31.61 -7.10 -16.72
CA ARG A 12 32.78 -7.81 -17.27
C ARG A 12 32.82 -7.78 -18.79
N VAL A 13 31.67 -7.92 -19.47
CA VAL A 13 31.59 -7.80 -20.94
C VAL A 13 31.93 -6.38 -21.39
N LEU A 14 31.46 -5.35 -20.67
CA LEU A 14 31.71 -3.95 -21.00
C LEU A 14 33.19 -3.58 -20.80
N VAL A 15 33.80 -4.03 -19.71
CA VAL A 15 35.25 -3.92 -19.49
C VAL A 15 36.01 -4.65 -20.61
N GLY A 16 35.61 -5.89 -20.93
CA GLY A 16 36.18 -6.64 -22.05
C GLY A 16 36.08 -5.88 -23.38
N TRP A 17 34.94 -5.29 -23.71
CA TRP A 17 34.74 -4.52 -24.94
C TRP A 17 35.53 -3.19 -24.99
N LEU A 18 35.69 -2.55 -23.84
CA LEU A 18 36.56 -1.37 -23.70
C LEU A 18 38.03 -1.74 -23.99
N PHE A 19 38.50 -2.89 -23.52
CA PHE A 19 39.90 -3.32 -23.66
C PHE A 19 40.19 -4.28 -24.84
N SER A 20 39.19 -4.90 -25.47
CA SER A 20 39.34 -5.94 -26.52
C SER A 20 39.93 -5.39 -27.83
N SER A 21 39.97 -4.08 -28.01
CA SER A 21 40.66 -3.49 -29.17
C SER A 21 42.19 -3.61 -29.10
N SER A 22 42.72 -4.01 -27.94
CA SER A 22 44.16 -4.17 -27.68
C SER A 22 44.69 -5.57 -27.99
N SER A 23 43.86 -6.62 -27.87
CA SER A 23 44.34 -8.01 -27.87
C SER A 23 44.72 -8.59 -29.24
N SER A 24 44.29 -7.96 -30.36
CA SER A 24 44.59 -8.46 -31.71
C SER A 24 45.92 -7.94 -32.29
N GLN A 25 46.66 -7.07 -31.60
CA GLN A 25 48.02 -6.65 -32.03
C GLN A 25 49.08 -7.41 -31.25
N GLN A 26 49.17 -8.72 -31.51
CA GLN A 26 50.29 -9.54 -31.08
C GLN A 26 51.56 -9.07 -31.82
N LYS A 27 52.52 -8.50 -31.09
CA LYS A 27 53.93 -8.21 -31.46
C LYS A 27 54.24 -7.14 -32.52
N LYS A 28 53.40 -6.12 -32.73
CA LYS A 28 53.85 -4.87 -33.39
C LYS A 28 53.93 -3.78 -32.33
N ASN A 29 55.06 -3.06 -32.25
CA ASN A 29 55.25 -1.90 -31.37
C ASN A 29 54.11 -0.90 -31.60
N VAL A 30 53.06 -0.99 -30.78
CA VAL A 30 51.91 -0.09 -30.87
C VAL A 30 52.40 1.27 -30.43
N ASN A 31 52.53 2.18 -31.38
CA ASN A 31 52.83 3.57 -31.07
C ASN A 31 51.60 4.16 -30.33
N VAL A 32 51.70 4.24 -29.01
CA VAL A 32 50.66 4.78 -28.09
C VAL A 32 50.28 6.23 -28.46
N ASN A 33 51.12 6.91 -29.24
CA ASN A 33 50.87 8.26 -29.75
C ASN A 33 50.02 8.31 -31.03
N ASN A 34 49.51 7.18 -31.54
CA ASN A 34 48.63 7.21 -32.71
C ASN A 34 47.30 7.94 -32.40
N PRO A 35 46.99 9.07 -33.08
CA PRO A 35 45.79 9.86 -32.80
C PRO A 35 44.49 9.08 -33.03
N ARG A 36 44.49 8.10 -33.94
CA ARG A 36 43.31 7.26 -34.21
C ARG A 36 42.91 6.41 -33.01
N PHE A 37 43.89 5.89 -32.26
CA PHE A 37 43.64 5.10 -31.06
C PHE A 37 42.97 5.96 -29.96
N LYS A 38 43.47 7.19 -29.76
CA LYS A 38 42.92 8.15 -28.79
C LYS A 38 41.47 8.53 -29.14
N ILE A 39 41.17 8.78 -30.42
CA ILE A 39 39.82 9.10 -30.88
C ILE A 39 38.86 7.93 -30.63
N ILE A 40 39.23 6.69 -31.00
CA ILE A 40 38.37 5.51 -30.80
C ILE A 40 38.09 5.27 -29.31
N LEU A 41 39.11 5.35 -28.45
CA LEU A 41 38.94 5.21 -27.01
C LEU A 41 38.03 6.31 -26.43
N GLY A 42 38.23 7.57 -26.86
CA GLY A 42 37.40 8.69 -26.45
C GLY A 42 35.93 8.52 -26.81
N VAL A 43 35.64 8.07 -28.05
CA VAL A 43 34.26 7.77 -28.49
C VAL A 43 33.65 6.65 -27.65
N LYS A 44 34.38 5.56 -27.38
CA LYS A 44 33.89 4.47 -26.54
C LYS A 44 33.58 4.95 -25.11
N LEU A 45 34.46 5.73 -24.49
CA LEU A 45 34.23 6.28 -23.15
C LEU A 45 33.03 7.23 -23.13
N CYS A 46 32.86 8.05 -24.17
CA CYS A 46 31.69 8.92 -24.31
C CYS A 46 30.38 8.13 -24.40
N LEU A 47 30.34 7.08 -25.24
CA LEU A 47 29.17 6.21 -25.36
C LEU A 47 28.83 5.50 -24.04
N VAL A 48 29.84 5.00 -23.33
CA VAL A 48 29.66 4.38 -22.01
C VAL A 48 29.14 5.41 -21.00
N GLY A 49 29.71 6.62 -20.99
CA GLY A 49 29.26 7.73 -20.13
C GLY A 49 27.81 8.12 -20.39
N LEU A 50 27.39 8.25 -21.66
CA LEU A 50 26.01 8.53 -22.04
C LEU A 50 25.04 7.42 -21.59
N LEU A 51 25.45 6.15 -21.72
CA LEU A 51 24.66 5.02 -21.26
C LEU A 51 24.47 5.04 -19.74
N PHE A 52 25.54 5.29 -18.97
CA PHE A 52 25.45 5.43 -17.51
C PHE A 52 24.62 6.64 -17.09
N PHE A 53 24.76 7.78 -17.77
CA PHE A 53 23.95 8.97 -17.52
C PHE A 53 22.46 8.68 -17.75
N TRP A 54 22.11 8.03 -18.88
CA TRP A 54 20.73 7.65 -19.17
C TRP A 54 20.15 6.66 -18.15
N MET A 55 20.93 5.63 -17.79
CA MET A 55 20.53 4.67 -16.74
C MET A 55 20.37 5.36 -15.38
N GLY A 56 21.32 6.23 -15.00
CA GLY A 56 21.28 7.00 -13.77
C GLY A 56 20.07 7.94 -13.71
N HIS A 57 19.76 8.62 -14.81
CA HIS A 57 18.55 9.42 -14.93
C HIS A 57 17.28 8.57 -14.77
N LYS A 58 17.20 7.40 -15.43
CA LYS A 58 16.06 6.50 -15.31
C LYS A 58 15.87 5.96 -13.89
N VAL A 59 16.97 5.60 -13.22
CA VAL A 59 16.94 5.17 -11.81
C VAL A 59 16.51 6.33 -10.93
N HIS A 60 17.04 7.54 -11.14
CA HIS A 60 16.67 8.72 -10.36
C HIS A 60 15.17 9.04 -10.48
N VAL A 61 14.61 9.02 -11.70
CA VAL A 61 13.17 9.19 -11.93
C VAL A 61 12.35 8.10 -11.22
N ARG A 62 12.78 6.84 -11.28
CA ARG A 62 12.07 5.76 -10.60
C ARG A 62 12.18 5.84 -9.08
N SER A 63 13.33 6.29 -8.56
CA SER A 63 13.53 6.51 -7.13
C SER A 63 12.72 7.68 -6.61
N SER A 64 12.55 8.76 -7.39
CA SER A 64 11.73 9.90 -6.97
C SER A 64 10.25 9.53 -6.86
N GLU A 65 9.76 8.59 -7.67
CA GLU A 65 8.41 8.03 -7.53
C GLU A 65 8.19 7.33 -6.17
N TRP A 66 9.25 6.89 -5.48
CA TRP A 66 9.13 6.20 -4.18
C TRP A 66 9.37 7.11 -2.98
N MET A 67 9.69 8.38 -3.21
CA MET A 67 10.01 9.33 -2.13
C MET A 67 8.78 9.82 -1.37
N THR A 68 7.60 9.76 -1.97
CA THR A 68 6.36 10.20 -1.33
C THR A 68 5.33 9.09 -1.35
N SER A 69 4.51 8.99 -0.30
CA SER A 69 3.40 8.03 -0.22
C SER A 69 2.46 8.16 -1.41
N TYR A 70 2.21 9.40 -1.86
CA TYR A 70 1.37 9.67 -3.03
C TYR A 70 1.94 9.04 -4.30
N THR A 71 3.18 9.39 -4.68
CA THR A 71 3.79 8.89 -5.94
C THR A 71 4.02 7.37 -5.87
N LEU A 72 4.31 6.84 -4.69
CA LEU A 72 4.48 5.41 -4.46
C LEU A 72 3.16 4.67 -4.72
N LEU A 73 2.07 5.10 -4.11
CA LEU A 73 0.75 4.48 -4.28
C LEU A 73 0.20 4.69 -5.69
N GLU A 74 0.43 5.86 -6.30
CA GLU A 74 0.07 6.12 -7.69
C GLU A 74 0.80 5.17 -8.64
N SER A 75 2.12 4.99 -8.47
CA SER A 75 2.90 4.06 -9.29
C SER A 75 2.51 2.59 -9.02
N SER A 76 2.13 2.25 -7.78
CA SER A 76 1.60 0.94 -7.41
C SER A 76 0.31 0.65 -8.16
N LEU A 77 -0.65 1.58 -8.18
CA LEU A 77 -1.92 1.43 -8.90
C LEU A 77 -1.75 1.41 -10.42
N LYS A 78 -0.81 2.18 -10.98
CA LYS A 78 -0.46 2.09 -12.40
C LYS A 78 0.02 0.70 -12.79
N THR A 79 0.76 0.04 -11.89
CA THR A 79 1.30 -1.31 -12.14
C THR A 79 0.24 -2.38 -11.86
N CYS A 80 -0.54 -2.23 -10.79
CA CYS A 80 -1.51 -3.21 -10.30
C CYS A 80 -2.86 -2.52 -9.98
N PRO A 81 -3.68 -2.18 -10.99
CA PRO A 81 -4.94 -1.45 -10.78
C PRO A 81 -5.97 -2.29 -10.03
N ARG A 82 -5.88 -3.62 -10.11
CA ARG A 82 -6.75 -4.58 -9.42
C ARG A 82 -6.25 -4.99 -8.03
N SER A 83 -5.40 -4.19 -7.38
CA SER A 83 -4.95 -4.43 -6.00
C SER A 83 -5.91 -3.76 -5.01
N ALA A 84 -6.70 -4.54 -4.27
CA ALA A 84 -7.62 -4.02 -3.25
C ALA A 84 -6.86 -3.20 -2.18
N LYS A 85 -5.73 -3.73 -1.71
CA LYS A 85 -4.84 -3.04 -0.77
C LYS A 85 -4.32 -1.71 -1.31
N SER A 86 -3.84 -1.66 -2.56
CA SER A 86 -3.33 -0.40 -3.14
C SER A 86 -4.44 0.64 -3.29
N ASN A 87 -5.66 0.24 -3.66
CA ASN A 87 -6.82 1.13 -3.73
C ASN A 87 -7.21 1.68 -2.35
N LEU A 88 -7.23 0.82 -1.32
CA LEU A 88 -7.51 1.22 0.06
C LEU A 88 -6.44 2.17 0.61
N GLU A 89 -5.15 1.89 0.43
CA GLU A 89 -4.11 2.78 0.93
C GLU A 89 -4.12 4.13 0.18
N PHE A 90 -4.42 4.12 -1.12
CA PHE A 90 -4.52 5.35 -1.88
C PHE A 90 -5.76 6.17 -1.51
N SER A 91 -6.87 5.55 -1.11
CA SER A 91 -8.06 6.28 -0.63
C SER A 91 -7.77 7.09 0.63
N LYS A 92 -6.88 6.61 1.52
CA LYS A 92 -6.49 7.33 2.73
C LYS A 92 -5.83 8.68 2.44
N ILE A 93 -5.12 8.79 1.31
CA ILE A 93 -4.52 10.06 0.87
C ILE A 93 -5.60 11.12 0.62
N PHE A 94 -6.74 10.71 0.04
CA PHE A 94 -7.84 11.60 -0.34
C PHE A 94 -8.89 11.78 0.77
N SER A 95 -8.87 10.97 1.84
CA SER A 95 -9.81 11.04 2.96
C SER A 95 -9.43 12.06 4.06
N GLY A 96 -8.46 12.94 3.77
CA GLY A 96 -8.02 13.99 4.69
C GLY A 96 -6.73 13.72 5.45
N LEU A 97 -6.01 12.64 5.15
CA LEU A 97 -4.63 12.47 5.67
C LEU A 97 -3.70 13.60 5.20
N TYR A 98 -3.94 14.12 3.99
CA TYR A 98 -3.26 15.27 3.42
C TYR A 98 -4.30 16.36 3.11
N PRO A 99 -4.31 17.49 3.84
CA PRO A 99 -5.32 18.54 3.67
C PRO A 99 -5.40 19.09 2.24
N ASP A 100 -4.26 19.19 1.55
CA ASP A 100 -4.16 19.68 0.17
C ASP A 100 -4.69 18.69 -0.89
N LYS A 101 -4.94 17.44 -0.49
CA LYS A 101 -5.45 16.36 -1.36
C LYS A 101 -6.84 15.87 -0.96
N LEU A 102 -7.55 16.57 -0.09
CA LEU A 102 -8.88 16.18 0.37
C LEU A 102 -9.86 16.09 -0.82
N ASP A 103 -10.30 14.89 -1.15
CA ASP A 103 -11.30 14.58 -2.17
C ASP A 103 -12.08 13.33 -1.76
N LEU A 104 -13.14 13.53 -0.96
CA LEU A 104 -13.95 12.44 -0.40
C LEU A 104 -14.62 11.59 -1.48
N LYS A 105 -14.98 12.21 -2.61
CA LYS A 105 -15.60 11.51 -3.74
C LYS A 105 -14.62 10.52 -4.36
N ARG A 106 -13.39 10.96 -4.62
CA ARG A 106 -12.33 10.08 -5.14
C ARG A 106 -11.93 9.00 -4.13
N ALA A 107 -11.82 9.34 -2.85
CA ALA A 107 -11.57 8.38 -1.79
C ALA A 107 -12.62 7.26 -1.75
N ARG A 108 -13.91 7.63 -1.83
CA ARG A 108 -15.04 6.70 -1.89
C ARG A 108 -14.98 5.81 -3.13
N GLN A 109 -14.66 6.36 -4.31
CA GLN A 109 -14.52 5.56 -5.54
C GLN A 109 -13.41 4.49 -5.43
N LEU A 110 -12.26 4.85 -4.85
CA LEU A 110 -11.16 3.93 -4.61
C LEU A 110 -11.58 2.81 -3.63
N LEU A 111 -12.31 3.12 -2.57
CA LEU A 111 -12.83 2.12 -1.62
C LEU A 111 -13.90 1.21 -2.24
N THR A 112 -14.80 1.75 -3.06
CA THR A 112 -15.76 0.93 -3.83
C THR A 112 -15.02 -0.04 -4.74
N THR A 113 -13.99 0.44 -5.44
CA THR A 113 -13.14 -0.41 -6.28
C THR A 113 -12.44 -1.50 -5.45
N ALA A 114 -11.91 -1.16 -4.27
CA ALA A 114 -11.28 -2.13 -3.37
C ALA A 114 -12.27 -3.23 -2.93
N ARG A 115 -13.51 -2.86 -2.58
CA ARG A 115 -14.58 -3.79 -2.23
C ARG A 115 -15.02 -4.68 -3.41
N GLU A 116 -15.06 -4.12 -4.62
CA GLU A 116 -15.38 -4.91 -5.82
C GLU A 116 -14.29 -5.94 -6.16
N ILE A 117 -13.03 -5.60 -5.89
CA ILE A 117 -11.90 -6.52 -6.08
C ILE A 117 -11.92 -7.64 -5.02
N ASP A 118 -12.15 -7.28 -3.76
CA ASP A 118 -12.16 -8.20 -2.62
C ASP A 118 -13.29 -7.81 -1.64
N PRO A 119 -14.47 -8.44 -1.74
CA PRO A 119 -15.62 -8.16 -0.88
C PRO A 119 -15.39 -8.48 0.59
N ASP A 120 -14.46 -9.39 0.89
CA ASP A 120 -14.13 -9.84 2.25
C ASP A 120 -13.02 -8.97 2.88
N TYR A 121 -12.51 -7.96 2.14
CA TYR A 121 -11.46 -7.07 2.62
C TYR A 121 -11.98 -6.06 3.65
N CYS A 122 -11.94 -6.47 4.92
CA CYS A 122 -12.72 -5.83 5.97
C CYS A 122 -12.29 -4.40 6.35
N ASP A 123 -11.03 -4.03 6.13
CA ASP A 123 -10.54 -2.66 6.38
C ASP A 123 -11.28 -1.61 5.53
N VAL A 124 -11.90 -2.02 4.41
CA VAL A 124 -12.65 -1.13 3.52
C VAL A 124 -13.87 -0.54 4.22
N ASP A 125 -14.61 -1.34 5.00
CA ASP A 125 -15.79 -0.86 5.73
C ASP A 125 -15.42 0.13 6.83
N TYR A 126 -14.29 -0.08 7.52
CA TYR A 126 -13.79 0.88 8.49
C TYR A 126 -13.46 2.24 7.84
N GLN A 127 -12.78 2.23 6.69
CA GLN A 127 -12.45 3.46 5.96
C GLN A 127 -13.69 4.15 5.36
N LEU A 128 -14.68 3.38 4.89
CA LEU A 128 -15.94 3.93 4.42
C LEU A 128 -16.76 4.56 5.55
N ALA A 129 -16.70 4.02 6.78
CA ALA A 129 -17.28 4.68 7.94
C ALA A 129 -16.64 6.06 8.15
N HIS A 130 -15.31 6.16 8.17
CA HIS A 130 -14.61 7.45 8.29
C HIS A 130 -15.01 8.48 7.23
N ILE A 131 -15.14 8.07 5.97
CA ILE A 131 -15.60 8.99 4.91
C ILE A 131 -17.08 9.36 5.11
N SER A 132 -17.94 8.40 5.49
CA SER A 132 -19.37 8.63 5.64
C SER A 132 -19.68 9.64 6.76
N ILE A 133 -18.92 9.62 7.86
CA ILE A 133 -19.09 10.60 8.93
C ILE A 133 -18.61 12.00 8.50
N GLN A 134 -17.50 12.09 7.75
CA GLN A 134 -17.03 13.36 7.18
C GLN A 134 -18.01 13.98 6.18
N GLU A 135 -18.74 13.14 5.43
CA GLU A 135 -19.79 13.58 4.51
C GLU A 135 -21.15 13.85 5.19
N GLY A 136 -21.26 13.64 6.51
CA GLY A 136 -22.53 13.81 7.25
C GLY A 136 -23.57 12.70 6.99
N LYS A 137 -23.17 11.58 6.37
CA LYS A 137 -24.05 10.44 6.04
C LYS A 137 -24.09 9.44 7.19
N THR A 138 -24.79 9.79 8.25
CA THR A 138 -24.87 9.01 9.51
C THR A 138 -25.36 7.58 9.32
N LEU A 139 -26.38 7.35 8.48
CA LEU A 139 -26.92 6.01 8.25
C LEU A 139 -25.94 5.07 7.53
N GLU A 140 -25.20 5.59 6.53
CA GLU A 140 -24.14 4.82 5.86
C GLU A 140 -23.00 4.51 6.83
N PHE A 141 -22.62 5.50 7.65
CA PHE A 141 -21.62 5.34 8.70
C PHE A 141 -21.99 4.22 9.68
N GLU A 142 -23.21 4.21 10.23
CA GLU A 142 -23.66 3.19 11.20
C GLU A 142 -23.58 1.78 10.57
N GLY A 143 -23.99 1.64 9.30
CA GLY A 143 -23.91 0.39 8.55
C GLY A 143 -22.48 -0.11 8.32
N HIS A 144 -21.59 0.77 7.85
CA HIS A 144 -20.18 0.45 7.61
C HIS A 144 -19.42 0.15 8.89
N LEU A 145 -19.65 0.93 9.96
CA LEU A 145 -19.01 0.71 11.24
C LEU A 145 -19.41 -0.63 11.85
N THR A 146 -20.68 -1.00 11.77
CA THR A 146 -21.16 -2.32 12.23
C THR A 146 -20.42 -3.46 11.52
N LYS A 147 -20.30 -3.39 10.19
CA LYS A 147 -19.53 -4.40 9.42
C LYS A 147 -18.07 -4.45 9.84
N SER A 148 -17.44 -3.31 10.09
CA SER A 148 -16.05 -3.25 10.55
C SER A 148 -15.83 -3.87 11.93
N LEU A 149 -16.83 -3.84 12.81
CA LEU A 149 -16.77 -4.48 14.13
C LEU A 149 -16.84 -6.00 14.06
N LEU A 150 -17.40 -6.55 12.98
CA LEU A 150 -17.44 -7.99 12.74
C LEU A 150 -16.09 -8.54 12.27
N CYS A 151 -15.14 -7.68 11.87
CA CYS A 151 -13.83 -8.13 11.45
C CYS A 151 -12.79 -8.07 12.57
N PRO A 152 -12.06 -9.18 12.85
CA PRO A 152 -11.03 -9.20 13.89
C PRO A 152 -9.93 -8.15 13.72
N PHE A 153 -9.56 -7.79 12.48
CA PHE A 153 -8.47 -6.86 12.20
C PHE A 153 -8.84 -5.40 12.43
N SER A 154 -10.08 -5.01 12.14
CA SER A 154 -10.58 -3.64 12.31
C SER A 154 -11.37 -3.41 13.60
N MET A 155 -11.73 -4.46 14.34
CA MET A 155 -12.58 -4.39 15.54
C MET A 155 -12.04 -3.42 16.59
N ALA A 156 -10.73 -3.43 16.89
CA ALA A 156 -10.16 -2.55 17.91
C ALA A 156 -10.33 -1.06 17.55
N GLY A 157 -10.04 -0.69 16.30
CA GLY A 157 -10.25 0.66 15.79
C GLY A 157 -11.74 1.03 15.70
N GLY A 158 -12.58 0.09 15.25
CA GLY A 158 -14.03 0.26 15.15
C GLY A 158 -14.71 0.46 16.51
N LEU A 159 -14.29 -0.26 17.55
CA LEU A 159 -14.94 -0.25 18.86
C LEU A 159 -14.78 1.11 19.56
N SER A 160 -13.59 1.69 19.49
CA SER A 160 -13.35 3.04 20.03
C SER A 160 -14.19 4.11 19.31
N LEU A 161 -14.33 4.00 17.98
CA LEU A 161 -15.16 4.90 17.17
C LEU A 161 -16.65 4.71 17.49
N TRP A 162 -17.09 3.46 17.65
CA TRP A 162 -18.44 3.07 18.04
C TRP A 162 -18.87 3.68 19.36
N GLN A 163 -18.05 3.51 20.41
CA GLN A 163 -18.34 4.03 21.74
C GLN A 163 -18.51 5.56 21.72
N ARG A 164 -17.54 6.28 21.13
CA ARG A 164 -17.57 7.75 21.05
C ARG A 164 -18.77 8.25 20.27
N TYR A 165 -19.06 7.62 19.13
CA TYR A 165 -20.19 8.00 18.30
C TYR A 165 -21.53 7.86 19.03
N TRP A 166 -21.78 6.70 19.63
CA TRP A 166 -23.07 6.47 20.29
C TRP A 166 -23.20 7.26 21.59
N GLU A 167 -22.12 7.49 22.34
CA GLU A 167 -22.12 8.40 23.48
C GLU A 167 -22.58 9.80 23.06
N GLN A 168 -22.01 10.34 21.98
CA GLN A 168 -22.36 11.65 21.47
C GLN A 168 -23.82 11.72 20.99
N VAL A 169 -24.25 10.77 20.14
CA VAL A 169 -25.59 10.83 19.51
C VAL A 169 -26.71 10.49 20.49
N THR A 170 -26.46 9.65 21.49
CA THR A 170 -27.49 9.30 22.50
C THR A 170 -27.62 10.30 23.63
N SER A 171 -26.65 11.22 23.78
CA SER A 171 -26.69 12.33 24.74
C SER A 171 -27.64 13.46 24.31
N ASP A 172 -28.03 13.52 23.03
CA ASP A 172 -28.99 14.49 22.53
C ASP A 172 -30.39 14.21 23.11
N PRO A 173 -31.05 15.17 23.80
CA PRO A 173 -32.37 14.97 24.38
C PRO A 173 -33.48 14.76 23.34
N VAL A 174 -33.31 15.25 22.12
CA VAL A 174 -34.30 15.16 21.04
C VAL A 174 -34.06 13.91 20.20
N ALA A 175 -32.84 13.71 19.71
CA ALA A 175 -32.50 12.59 18.81
C ALA A 175 -32.14 11.29 19.55
N GLY A 176 -31.80 11.38 20.84
CA GLY A 176 -31.25 10.28 21.64
C GLY A 176 -32.15 9.04 21.71
N PRO A 177 -33.46 9.13 21.92
CA PRO A 177 -34.34 7.95 21.95
C PRO A 177 -34.32 7.16 20.65
N GLN A 178 -34.36 7.84 19.50
CA GLN A 178 -34.30 7.20 18.19
C GLN A 178 -32.91 6.61 17.91
N ALA A 179 -31.86 7.31 18.33
CA ALA A 179 -30.48 6.81 18.21
C ALA A 179 -30.26 5.54 19.04
N LYS A 180 -30.78 5.48 20.27
CA LYS A 180 -30.73 4.28 21.11
C LYS A 180 -31.40 3.07 20.44
N GLN A 181 -32.52 3.28 19.75
CA GLN A 181 -33.18 2.21 18.98
C GLN A 181 -32.30 1.69 17.84
N ARG A 182 -31.64 2.58 17.08
CA ARG A 182 -30.70 2.17 16.03
C ARG A 182 -29.49 1.45 16.60
N MET A 183 -28.90 1.96 17.68
CA MET A 183 -27.79 1.31 18.39
C MET A 183 -28.14 -0.11 18.80
N MET A 184 -29.32 -0.33 19.42
CA MET A 184 -29.77 -1.67 19.83
C MET A 184 -29.91 -2.62 18.64
N LYS A 185 -30.45 -2.15 17.51
CA LYS A 185 -30.55 -2.95 16.28
C LYS A 185 -29.18 -3.42 15.79
N HIS A 186 -28.20 -2.52 15.74
CA HIS A 186 -26.86 -2.87 15.31
C HIS A 186 -26.11 -3.74 16.32
N GLN A 187 -26.30 -3.50 17.63
CA GLN A 187 -25.76 -4.34 18.70
C GLN A 187 -26.28 -5.78 18.59
N GLN A 188 -27.57 -5.95 18.25
CA GLN A 188 -28.15 -7.27 18.00
C GLN A 188 -27.44 -7.98 16.85
N VAL A 189 -27.20 -7.30 15.72
CA VAL A 189 -26.46 -7.88 14.57
C VAL A 189 -25.05 -8.32 14.98
N ILE A 190 -24.36 -7.52 15.81
CA ILE A 190 -23.02 -7.88 16.31
C ILE A 190 -23.09 -9.12 17.21
N ASN A 191 -24.04 -9.16 18.15
CA ASN A 191 -24.20 -10.28 19.06
C ASN A 191 -24.54 -11.58 18.32
N GLU A 192 -25.42 -11.52 17.31
CA GLU A 192 -25.77 -12.66 16.46
C GLU A 192 -24.55 -13.19 15.69
N ALA A 193 -23.74 -12.28 15.12
CA ALA A 193 -22.53 -12.65 14.40
C ALA A 193 -21.46 -13.27 15.32
N VAL A 194 -21.29 -12.74 16.54
CA VAL A 194 -20.37 -13.30 17.55
C VAL A 194 -20.82 -14.68 18.01
N ALA A 195 -22.11 -14.86 18.30
CA ALA A 195 -22.66 -16.16 18.69
C ALA A 195 -22.43 -17.21 17.60
N LYS A 196 -22.68 -16.85 16.34
CA LYS A 196 -22.43 -17.73 15.19
C LYS A 196 -20.95 -18.10 15.06
N ALA A 197 -20.03 -17.16 15.25
CA ALA A 197 -18.59 -17.43 15.18
C ALA A 197 -18.13 -18.39 16.30
N GLN A 198 -18.69 -18.26 17.50
CA GLN A 198 -18.41 -19.16 18.62
C GLN A 198 -18.88 -20.60 18.33
N ASP A 199 -20.10 -20.77 17.81
CA ASP A 199 -20.63 -22.09 17.44
C ASP A 199 -19.76 -22.78 16.36
N GLU A 200 -19.22 -22.02 15.41
CA GLU A 200 -18.32 -22.54 14.36
C GLU A 200 -16.96 -23.00 14.92
N ASP A 201 -16.43 -22.31 15.92
CA ASP A 201 -15.17 -22.66 16.56
C ASP A 201 -15.31 -23.90 17.46
N ASP A 202 -16.41 -24.00 18.21
CA ASP A 202 -16.73 -25.16 19.05
C ASP A 202 -16.98 -26.44 18.21
N GLY A 203 -17.56 -26.27 17.02
CA GLY A 203 -17.78 -27.37 16.07
C GLY A 203 -16.49 -27.92 15.45
N LYS A 204 -15.49 -27.07 15.18
CA LYS A 204 -14.21 -27.47 14.57
C LYS A 204 -13.25 -28.11 15.59
N GLY A 205 -13.42 -27.85 16.88
CA GLY A 205 -12.59 -28.41 17.95
C GLY A 205 -12.62 -29.94 18.10
N LYS A 206 -13.59 -30.64 17.51
CA LYS A 206 -13.69 -32.12 17.59
C LYS A 206 -13.04 -32.86 16.42
N GLY A 207 -12.55 -32.18 15.39
CA GLY A 207 -12.09 -32.82 14.16
C GLY A 207 -10.82 -32.21 13.58
N LYS A 208 -9.68 -32.84 13.88
CA LYS A 208 -8.39 -32.72 13.16
C LYS A 208 -7.57 -31.48 13.54
N ILE A 209 -6.59 -31.71 14.41
CA ILE A 209 -5.40 -30.86 14.58
C ILE A 209 -4.73 -30.76 13.20
N ILE A 210 -4.98 -29.68 12.47
CA ILE A 210 -4.17 -29.35 11.28
C ILE A 210 -2.88 -28.74 11.83
N PRO A 211 -1.71 -29.34 11.56
CA PRO A 211 -0.45 -28.80 12.02
C PRO A 211 -0.28 -27.38 11.49
N ASN A 212 -0.03 -26.48 12.43
CA ASN A 212 0.19 -25.06 12.27
C ASN A 212 1.06 -24.76 11.04
N ARG A 213 0.43 -24.41 9.92
CA ARG A 213 1.14 -23.99 8.71
C ARG A 213 1.57 -22.55 8.97
N GLY A 214 2.76 -22.41 9.56
CA GLY A 214 3.41 -21.14 9.85
C GLY A 214 3.56 -20.29 8.59
N GLY A 215 2.50 -19.59 8.22
CA GLY A 215 2.53 -18.40 7.39
C GLY A 215 2.69 -17.22 8.33
N GLY A 216 3.91 -17.04 8.83
CA GLY A 216 4.29 -15.86 9.59
C GLY A 216 4.19 -14.61 8.71
N TYR A 217 2.99 -14.08 8.58
CA TYR A 217 2.84 -12.65 8.38
C TYR A 217 3.15 -12.03 9.74
N SER A 218 4.43 -11.74 9.96
CA SER A 218 4.84 -10.76 10.96
C SER A 218 4.14 -9.47 10.57
N SER A 219 2.98 -9.21 11.19
CA SER A 219 2.36 -7.90 11.27
C SER A 219 3.38 -7.02 11.96
N SER A 220 4.28 -6.43 11.18
CA SER A 220 5.04 -5.26 11.60
C SER A 220 3.99 -4.20 11.85
N SER A 221 3.51 -4.16 13.09
CA SER A 221 2.76 -3.05 13.66
C SER A 221 3.69 -1.84 13.61
N SER A 222 3.70 -1.17 12.46
CA SER A 222 4.15 0.20 12.36
C SER A 222 3.15 1.00 13.18
N SER A 223 3.47 1.17 14.46
CA SER A 223 2.88 2.18 15.33
C SER A 223 3.15 3.53 14.67
N SER A 224 2.25 3.95 13.78
CA SER A 224 2.15 5.32 13.33
C SER A 224 1.72 6.13 14.54
N SER A 225 2.70 6.72 15.22
CA SER A 225 2.49 7.74 16.24
C SER A 225 1.77 8.92 15.56
N SER A 226 0.44 8.94 15.63
CA SER A 226 -0.33 10.13 15.35
C SER A 226 0.00 11.14 16.43
N SER A 227 0.96 12.02 16.16
CA SER A 227 1.12 13.28 16.86
C SER A 227 -0.17 14.07 16.66
N ASN A 228 -0.97 14.15 17.73
CA ASN A 228 -2.10 15.07 17.82
C ASN A 228 -1.55 16.49 17.61
N ALA A 229 -1.86 17.09 16.46
CA ALA A 229 -1.79 18.53 16.31
C ALA A 229 -3.01 19.08 17.03
N GLU A 230 -2.80 19.66 18.21
CA GLU A 230 -3.77 20.55 18.84
C GLU A 230 -3.97 21.75 17.90
N LEU A 231 -5.23 21.99 17.54
CA LEU A 231 -5.72 23.22 16.90
C LEU A 231 -6.24 24.16 17.99
#